data_AF-A0A523UH17-F1
#
_entry.id   AF-A0A523UH17-F1
#
_cell.length_a   1.000
_cell.length_b   1.000
_cell.length_c   1.000
_cell.angle_alpha   90.00
_cell.angle_beta   90.00
_cell.angle_gamma   90.00
#
_symmetry.space_group_name_H-M   'P 1'
#
loop_
_entity.id
_entity.type
_entity.pdbx_description
1 polymer ?
#
loop_
_entity_poly.entity_id
_entity_poly.type
_entity_poly.pdbx_seq_one_letter_code
_entity_poly.pdbx_strand_id
1 'polypeptide(L)'
;MKKQIIIGSRGSRLAEIQARWVLTTLANIYPDVEFSLTKITTRGDQQKTVPLNRIPVYGVFVKELQEALLDGRIDLAVHSLKDLPTQIPQGLSLAAVTRRLDPRDVLVSRGRKLNELAPDSVIGTSSPRRTAQLLAYRSDLKV
;
A
#
# COMPACT_ATOMS: atom_id res chain seq x y z
N MET A 1 -16.54 24.81 -14.60
CA MET A 1 -16.59 23.44 -14.02
C MET A 1 -15.18 23.08 -13.56
N LYS A 2 -15.03 22.38 -12.42
CA LYS A 2 -13.73 22.18 -11.75
C LYS A 2 -12.69 21.65 -12.74
N LYS A 3 -11.69 22.49 -13.02
CA LYS A 3 -10.67 22.34 -14.07
C LYS A 3 -9.53 21.40 -13.69
N GLN A 4 -9.56 20.85 -12.48
CA GLN A 4 -8.44 20.12 -11.90
C GLN A 4 -8.95 19.03 -10.96
N ILE A 5 -8.36 17.84 -11.07
CA ILE A 5 -8.57 16.68 -10.21
C ILE A 5 -7.29 16.42 -9.43
N ILE A 6 -7.39 16.44 -8.10
CA ILE A 6 -6.26 16.29 -7.20
C ILE A 6 -6.19 14.84 -6.71
N ILE A 7 -5.09 14.17 -7.04
CA ILE A 7 -4.81 12.79 -6.66
C ILE A 7 -4.00 12.77 -5.36
N GLY A 8 -4.55 12.17 -4.32
CA GLY A 8 -3.85 11.93 -3.07
C GLY A 8 -3.00 10.66 -3.10
N SER A 9 -1.77 10.78 -2.59
CA SER A 9 -0.86 9.65 -2.37
C SER A 9 -0.18 9.74 -1.01
N ARG A 10 0.19 8.59 -0.45
CA ARG A 10 1.16 8.55 0.65
C ARG A 10 2.53 9.05 0.21
N GLY A 11 3.39 9.37 1.19
CA GLY A 11 4.74 9.89 0.95
C GLY A 11 5.80 8.85 0.54
N SER A 12 5.49 7.55 0.59
CA SER A 12 6.47 6.50 0.22
C SER A 12 6.75 6.49 -1.29
N ARG A 13 7.98 6.11 -1.68
CA ARG A 13 8.38 6.05 -3.09
C ARG A 13 7.46 5.14 -3.93
N LEU A 14 7.06 3.99 -3.39
CA LEU A 14 6.15 3.08 -4.10
C LEU A 14 4.76 3.68 -4.26
N ALA A 15 4.21 4.33 -3.24
CA ALA A 15 2.90 4.98 -3.33
C ALA A 15 2.91 6.10 -4.39
N GLU A 16 3.97 6.90 -4.42
CA GLU A 16 4.14 7.95 -5.43
C GLU A 16 4.18 7.37 -6.85
N ILE A 17 4.91 6.26 -7.07
CA ILE A 17 4.93 5.59 -8.37
C ILE A 17 3.53 5.11 -8.78
N GLN A 18 2.80 4.48 -7.84
CA GLN A 18 1.43 4.00 -8.09
C GLN A 18 0.48 5.15 -8.45
N ALA A 19 0.54 6.25 -7.71
CA ALA A 19 -0.32 7.40 -7.93
C ALA A 19 0.03 8.14 -9.24
N ARG A 20 1.33 8.29 -9.56
CA ARG A 20 1.77 8.84 -10.85
C ARG A 20 1.30 7.98 -12.02
N TRP A 21 1.35 6.66 -11.89
CA TRP A 21 0.86 5.76 -12.93
C TRP A 21 -0.64 5.96 -13.20
N VAL A 22 -1.45 6.08 -12.14
CA VAL A 22 -2.89 6.42 -12.26
C VAL A 22 -3.07 7.80 -12.89
N LEU A 23 -2.33 8.81 -12.44
CA LEU A 23 -2.37 10.17 -12.98
C LEU A 23 -2.11 10.18 -14.48
N THR A 24 -1.00 9.59 -14.93
CA THR A 24 -0.63 9.55 -16.35
C THR A 24 -1.66 8.79 -17.17
N THR A 25 -2.21 7.69 -16.63
CA THR A 25 -3.26 6.93 -17.31
C THR A 25 -4.52 7.77 -17.50
N LEU A 26 -4.98 8.48 -16.47
CA LEU A 26 -6.16 9.32 -16.53
C LEU A 26 -5.95 10.54 -17.45
N ALA A 27 -4.79 11.20 -17.38
CA ALA A 27 -4.45 12.33 -18.23
C ALA A 27 -4.43 11.96 -19.72
N ASN A 28 -3.99 10.74 -20.06
CA ASN A 28 -4.03 10.25 -21.44
C ASN A 28 -5.45 9.96 -21.94
N ILE A 29 -6.36 9.54 -21.06
CA ILE A 29 -7.76 9.23 -21.41
C ILE A 29 -8.60 10.51 -21.46
N TYR A 30 -8.30 11.48 -20.59
CA TYR A 30 -9.03 12.74 -20.44
C TYR A 30 -8.09 13.93 -20.62
N PRO A 31 -7.69 14.25 -21.86
CA PRO A 31 -6.70 15.30 -22.14
C PRO A 31 -7.16 16.71 -21.75
N ASP A 32 -8.47 16.94 -21.67
CA ASP A 32 -9.05 18.24 -21.30
C ASP A 32 -9.18 18.44 -19.78
N VAL A 33 -8.80 17.43 -18.97
CA VAL A 33 -8.86 17.48 -17.51
C VAL A 33 -7.44 17.62 -16.96
N GLU A 34 -7.21 18.63 -16.12
CA GLU A 34 -5.93 18.76 -15.43
C GLU A 34 -5.88 17.79 -14.24
N PHE A 35 -4.80 17.01 -14.13
CA PHE A 35 -4.57 16.14 -12.98
C PHE A 35 -3.31 16.58 -12.23
N SER A 36 -3.41 16.68 -10.92
CA SER A 36 -2.28 16.98 -10.04
C SER A 36 -2.11 15.93 -8.96
N LEU A 37 -0.91 15.84 -8.38
CA LEU A 37 -0.59 14.88 -7.33
C LEU A 37 -0.24 15.62 -6.04
N THR A 38 -0.93 15.28 -4.95
CA THR A 38 -0.66 15.81 -3.61
C THR A 38 -0.23 14.68 -2.69
N LYS A 39 0.90 14.89 -2.02
CA LYS A 39 1.39 13.98 -0.98
C LYS A 39 0.67 14.28 0.34
N ILE A 40 0.06 13.26 0.92
CA ILE A 40 -0.55 13.30 2.26
C ILE A 40 0.35 12.51 3.20
N THR A 41 0.90 13.20 4.20
CA THR A 41 1.74 12.58 5.24
C THR A 41 0.84 11.82 6.20
N THR A 42 1.01 10.51 6.29
CA THR A 42 0.26 9.65 7.23
C THR A 42 1.03 9.50 8.54
N ARG A 43 0.34 9.28 9.67
CA ARG A 43 1.01 8.95 10.95
C ARG A 43 1.87 7.69 10.83
N GLY A 44 1.46 6.74 9.98
CA GLY A 44 2.26 5.55 9.67
C GLY A 44 3.59 5.82 8.99
N ASP A 45 3.72 6.93 8.25
CA ASP A 45 5.00 7.34 7.65
C ASP A 45 5.94 7.97 8.70
N GLN A 46 5.39 8.49 9.80
CA GLN A 46 6.13 9.09 10.91
C GLN A 46 6.61 8.05 11.93
N GLN A 47 5.90 6.92 12.09
CA GLN A 47 6.25 5.86 13.04
C GLN A 47 6.95 4.67 12.35
N LYS A 48 8.26 4.78 12.08
CA LYS A 48 9.07 3.69 11.48
C LYS A 48 9.64 2.67 12.49
N THR A 49 9.55 2.94 13.78
CA THR A 49 10.24 2.18 14.85
C THR A 49 9.36 1.17 15.58
N VAL A 50 8.05 1.13 15.31
CA VAL A 50 7.12 0.21 15.98
C VAL A 50 6.75 -0.94 15.02
N PRO A 51 6.97 -2.20 15.40
CA PRO A 51 6.51 -3.36 14.63
C PRO A 51 5.02 -3.28 14.29
N LEU A 52 4.65 -3.62 13.04
CA LEU A 52 3.27 -3.49 12.55
C LEU A 52 2.25 -4.26 13.40
N ASN A 53 2.67 -5.37 14.03
CA ASN A 53 1.84 -6.18 14.93
C ASN A 53 1.56 -5.53 16.30
N ARG A 54 2.22 -4.41 16.62
CA ARG A 54 2.03 -3.63 17.85
C ARG A 54 1.31 -2.30 17.64
N ILE A 55 0.94 -1.96 16.40
CA ILE A 55 0.16 -0.74 16.11
C ILE A 55 -1.32 -1.14 16.08
N PRO A 56 -2.13 -0.73 17.08
CA PRO A 56 -3.49 -1.23 17.27
C PRO A 56 -4.51 -0.51 16.39
N VAL A 57 -4.21 -0.24 15.12
CA VAL A 57 -5.10 0.55 14.28
C VAL A 57 -5.22 -0.05 12.89
N TYR A 58 -6.38 -0.64 12.60
CA TYR A 58 -6.78 -0.86 11.22
C TYR A 58 -6.86 0.51 10.53
N GLY A 59 -6.11 0.72 9.44
CA GLY A 59 -6.17 1.97 8.66
C GLY A 59 -5.11 3.03 8.97
N VAL A 60 -4.00 2.72 9.65
CA VAL A 60 -2.87 3.67 9.91
C VAL A 60 -2.38 4.39 8.66
N PHE A 61 -2.51 3.76 7.50
CA PHE A 61 -2.04 4.27 6.22
C PHE A 61 -3.14 4.89 5.34
N VAL A 62 -4.39 4.85 5.81
CA VAL A 62 -5.57 5.18 5.01
C VAL A 62 -6.34 6.35 5.61
N LYS A 63 -6.32 6.51 6.94
CA LYS A 63 -7.10 7.52 7.65
C LYS A 63 -6.88 8.94 7.13
N GLU A 64 -5.64 9.40 6.98
CA GLU A 64 -5.36 10.78 6.57
C GLU A 64 -5.75 11.05 5.11
N LEU A 65 -5.71 10.02 4.26
CA LEU A 65 -6.20 10.11 2.88
C LEU A 65 -7.73 10.12 2.83
N GLN A 66 -8.40 9.35 3.69
CA GLN A 66 -9.87 9.37 3.82
C GLN A 66 -10.38 10.71 4.34
N GLU A 67 -9.74 11.28 5.36
CA GLU A 67 -10.02 12.63 5.84
C GLU A 67 -9.82 13.64 4.71
N ALA A 68 -8.74 13.52 3.93
CA ALA A 68 -8.50 14.42 2.80
C ALA A 68 -9.56 14.34 1.70
N LEU A 69 -10.13 13.15 1.45
CA LEU A 69 -11.24 12.96 0.53
C LEU A 69 -12.53 13.58 1.07
N LEU A 70 -12.85 13.33 2.34
CA LEU A 70 -14.06 13.84 2.98
C LEU A 70 -14.06 15.36 3.12
N ASP A 71 -12.89 15.95 3.40
CA ASP A 71 -12.69 17.40 3.47
C ASP A 71 -12.63 18.07 2.10
N GLY A 72 -12.60 17.30 1.00
CA GLY A 72 -12.47 17.82 -0.37
C GLY A 72 -11.08 18.40 -0.70
N ARG A 73 -10.04 18.06 0.08
CA ARG A 73 -8.64 18.45 -0.18
C ARG A 73 -8.02 17.67 -1.34
N ILE A 74 -8.51 16.46 -1.58
CA ILE A 74 -8.20 15.62 -2.74
C ILE A 74 -9.50 15.06 -3.31
N ASP A 75 -9.52 14.75 -4.60
CA ASP A 75 -10.70 14.23 -5.29
C ASP A 75 -10.66 12.70 -5.44
N LEU A 76 -9.46 12.10 -5.44
CA LEU A 76 -9.27 10.65 -5.44
C LEU A 76 -8.00 10.25 -4.67
N ALA A 77 -7.99 9.06 -4.08
CA ALA A 77 -6.81 8.50 -3.41
C ALA A 77 -6.39 7.18 -4.05
N VAL A 78 -5.07 6.99 -4.23
CA VAL A 78 -4.51 5.76 -4.78
C VAL A 78 -3.88 4.92 -3.67
N HIS A 79 -4.31 3.66 -3.57
CA HIS A 79 -3.85 2.72 -2.56
C HIS A 79 -3.39 1.39 -3.17
N SER A 80 -2.46 0.73 -2.49
CA SER A 80 -2.32 -0.72 -2.63
C SER A 80 -3.54 -1.38 -2.00
N LEU A 81 -4.29 -2.16 -2.77
CA LEU A 81 -5.59 -2.72 -2.33
C LEU A 81 -5.50 -3.52 -1.04
N LYS A 82 -4.38 -4.22 -0.79
CA LYS A 82 -4.14 -4.99 0.44
C LYS A 82 -4.10 -4.14 1.72
N ASP A 83 -3.87 -2.84 1.59
CA ASP A 83 -3.75 -1.90 2.71
C ASP A 83 -5.10 -1.21 3.02
N LEU A 84 -6.12 -1.40 2.18
CA LEU A 84 -7.46 -0.87 2.44
C LEU A 84 -8.20 -1.71 3.48
N PRO A 85 -8.93 -1.07 4.42
CA PRO A 85 -9.81 -1.77 5.32
C PRO A 85 -10.96 -2.42 4.54
N THR A 86 -11.49 -3.53 5.05
CA THR A 86 -12.66 -4.20 4.47
C THR A 86 -13.92 -3.35 4.58
N GLN A 87 -14.02 -2.53 5.63
CA GLN A 87 -15.10 -1.57 5.81
C GLN A 87 -14.66 -0.19 5.30
N ILE A 88 -15.35 0.29 4.26
CA ILE A 88 -15.13 1.62 3.71
C ILE A 88 -16.00 2.62 4.52
N PRO A 89 -15.44 3.74 5.01
CA PRO A 89 -16.21 4.75 5.72
C PRO A 89 -17.36 5.32 4.88
N GLN A 90 -18.44 5.71 5.55
CA GLN A 90 -19.55 6.40 4.90
C GLN A 90 -19.06 7.66 4.17
N GLY A 91 -19.63 7.92 2.99
CA GLY A 91 -19.23 9.04 2.13
C GLY A 91 -18.06 8.73 1.19
N LEU A 92 -17.41 7.57 1.33
CA LEU A 92 -16.35 7.10 0.45
C LEU A 92 -16.75 5.81 -0.26
N SER A 93 -16.09 5.52 -1.38
CA SER A 93 -16.26 4.26 -2.10
C SER A 93 -14.95 3.82 -2.76
N LEU A 94 -14.81 2.51 -2.99
CA LEU A 94 -13.77 1.99 -3.87
C LEU A 94 -14.24 2.18 -5.32
N ALA A 95 -13.88 3.31 -5.91
CA ALA A 95 -14.37 3.70 -7.24
C ALA A 95 -13.81 2.82 -8.39
N ALA A 96 -12.60 2.29 -8.23
CA ALA A 96 -11.96 1.47 -9.27
C ALA A 96 -10.93 0.50 -8.69
N VAL A 97 -10.73 -0.61 -9.41
CA VAL A 97 -9.61 -1.54 -9.19
C VAL A 97 -8.87 -1.69 -10.51
N THR A 98 -7.56 -1.47 -10.47
CA THR A 98 -6.72 -1.51 -11.66
C THR A 98 -6.36 -2.95 -12.03
N ARG A 99 -5.82 -3.16 -13.25
CA ARG A 99 -5.34 -4.48 -13.66
C ARG A 99 -4.30 -4.98 -12.66
N ARG A 100 -4.53 -6.19 -12.13
CA ARG A 100 -3.67 -6.80 -11.11
C ARG A 100 -2.30 -7.15 -11.71
N LEU A 101 -1.24 -6.72 -11.04
CA LEU A 101 0.12 -7.21 -11.28
C LEU A 101 0.31 -8.58 -10.63
N ASP A 102 1.50 -9.16 -10.80
CA ASP A 102 1.86 -10.45 -10.19
C ASP A 102 1.60 -10.43 -8.66
N PRO A 103 0.70 -11.29 -8.15
CA PRO A 103 0.32 -11.28 -6.74
C PRO A 103 1.25 -12.12 -5.85
N ARG A 104 2.27 -12.78 -6.41
CA ARG A 104 3.12 -13.72 -5.68
C ARG A 104 4.03 -13.00 -4.68
N ASP A 105 4.29 -13.68 -3.56
CA ASP A 105 5.39 -13.30 -2.67
C ASP A 105 6.74 -13.69 -3.31
N VAL A 106 7.79 -12.93 -3.00
CA VAL A 106 9.14 -13.16 -3.51
C VAL A 106 10.10 -13.32 -2.33
N LEU A 107 10.98 -14.31 -2.40
CA LEU A 107 12.13 -14.42 -1.51
C LEU A 107 13.24 -13.49 -2.02
N VAL A 108 13.70 -12.57 -1.17
CA VAL A 108 14.87 -11.73 -1.44
C VAL A 108 16.03 -12.28 -0.61
N SER A 109 17.05 -12.81 -1.28
CA SER A 109 18.24 -13.39 -0.65
C SER A 109 19.50 -13.09 -1.45
N ARG A 110 20.68 -13.40 -0.91
CA ARG A 110 21.96 -13.31 -1.64
C ARG A 110 22.20 -14.48 -2.60
N GLY A 111 21.14 -15.02 -3.20
CA GLY A 111 21.22 -16.07 -4.23
C GLY A 111 20.79 -17.48 -3.79
N ARG A 112 20.30 -17.66 -2.56
CA ARG A 112 19.76 -18.95 -2.10
C ARG A 112 18.25 -19.01 -2.29
N LYS A 113 17.74 -20.15 -2.74
CA LYS A 113 16.31 -20.45 -2.74
C LYS A 113 15.84 -20.83 -1.33
N LEU A 114 14.52 -20.79 -1.12
CA LEU A 114 13.92 -21.07 0.18
C LEU A 114 14.27 -22.49 0.68
N ASN A 115 14.26 -23.47 -0.21
CA ASN A 115 14.60 -24.87 0.09
C ASN A 115 16.10 -25.10 0.34
N GLU A 116 16.97 -24.17 -0.06
CA GLU A 116 18.42 -24.24 0.10
C GLU A 116 18.91 -23.56 1.39
N LEU A 117 18.01 -22.95 2.16
CA LEU A 117 18.37 -22.35 3.44
C LEU A 117 18.71 -23.45 4.45
N ALA A 118 19.80 -23.24 5.19
CA ALA A 118 20.19 -24.12 6.29
C ALA A 118 19.16 -24.05 7.43
N PRO A 119 19.03 -25.09 8.26
CA PRO A 119 18.26 -25.02 9.50
C PRO A 119 18.64 -23.79 10.34
N ASP A 120 17.67 -23.26 11.09
CA ASP A 120 17.81 -22.06 11.93
C ASP A 120 18.08 -20.74 11.18
N SER A 121 18.03 -20.73 9.84
CA SER A 121 18.15 -19.49 9.06
C SER A 121 17.06 -18.48 9.42
N VAL A 122 17.43 -17.20 9.47
CA VAL A 122 16.52 -16.09 9.82
C VAL A 122 15.89 -15.49 8.55
N ILE A 123 14.56 -15.39 8.51
CA ILE A 123 13.80 -14.69 7.46
C ILE A 123 13.07 -13.49 8.06
N GLY A 124 13.43 -12.27 7.66
CA GLY A 124 12.75 -11.07 8.12
C GLY A 124 11.38 -10.86 7.46
N THR A 125 10.29 -10.97 8.22
CA THR A 125 8.97 -10.48 7.79
C THR A 125 8.12 -10.01 8.95
N SER A 126 7.37 -8.92 8.77
CA SER A 126 6.37 -8.44 9.74
C SER A 126 4.95 -8.94 9.45
N SER A 127 4.78 -9.77 8.42
CA SER A 127 3.47 -10.26 7.99
C SER A 127 3.13 -11.58 8.71
N PRO A 128 2.10 -11.61 9.59
CA PRO A 128 1.71 -12.86 10.27
C PRO A 128 1.29 -13.95 9.28
N ARG A 129 0.69 -13.57 8.14
CA ARG A 129 0.38 -14.48 7.03
C ARG A 129 1.63 -15.19 6.51
N ARG A 130 2.71 -14.45 6.25
CA ARG A 130 3.96 -15.02 5.73
C ARG A 130 4.66 -15.87 6.79
N THR A 131 4.70 -15.40 8.04
CA THR A 131 5.26 -16.15 9.17
C THR A 131 4.59 -17.51 9.33
N ALA A 132 3.26 -17.55 9.40
CA ALA A 132 2.52 -18.80 9.54
C ALA A 132 2.77 -19.77 8.38
N GLN A 133 2.76 -19.28 7.13
CA GLN A 133 3.00 -20.12 5.95
C GLN A 133 4.44 -20.64 5.86
N LEU A 134 5.43 -19.81 6.21
CA LEU A 134 6.83 -20.22 6.22
C LEU A 134 7.11 -21.29 7.28
N LEU A 135 6.61 -21.11 8.50
CA LEU A 135 6.82 -22.06 9.59
C LEU A 135 6.03 -23.37 9.40
N ALA A 136 4.87 -23.31 8.73
CA ALA A 136 4.14 -24.52 8.33
C ALA A 136 4.89 -25.32 7.25
N TYR A 137 5.59 -24.65 6.33
CA TYR A 137 6.35 -25.28 5.27
C TYR A 137 7.75 -25.76 5.71
N ARG A 138 8.42 -24.98 6.56
CA ARG A 138 9.79 -25.19 7.05
C ARG A 138 9.87 -24.76 8.51
N SER A 139 9.48 -25.67 9.41
CA SER A 139 9.42 -25.42 10.86
C SER A 139 10.79 -25.22 11.52
N ASP A 140 11.87 -25.52 10.81
CA ASP A 140 13.25 -25.32 11.22
C ASP A 140 13.76 -23.88 11.02
N LEU A 141 12.99 -22.99 10.38
CA LEU A 141 13.36 -21.60 10.16
C LEU A 141 13.02 -20.70 11.34
N LYS A 142 13.75 -19.57 11.47
CA LYS A 142 13.44 -18.47 12.39
C LYS A 142 12.84 -17.33 11.60
N VAL A 143 11.63 -16.88 11.94
CA VAL A 143 10.87 -15.87 11.18
C VAL A 143 10.42 -14.72 12.07
#